data_AF-A0A9X4J4N7-F1
#
_entry.id   AF-A0A9X4J4N7-F1
#
_cell.length_a   1.000
_cell.length_b   1.000
_cell.length_c   1.000
_cell.angle_alpha   90.00
_cell.angle_beta   90.00
_cell.angle_gamma   90.00
#
_symmetry.space_group_name_H-M   'P 1'
#
loop_
_entity.id
_entity.type
_entity.pdbx_description
1 polymer ?
#
loop_
_entity_poly.entity_id
_entity_poly.type
_entity_poly.pdbx_seq_one_letter_code
_entity_poly.pdbx_strand_id
1 'polypeptide(L)'
;MSRPSIFVLGISFFKNDFKGEFAQLNISRPLKPLNIDKSDFKMTRRTVGESGEVSKYDQPLIIDFTYALELERVGALVPRREYEVDLGLNMDDPLSGSVVTKLIPVDEDVKAHFKTCGLIK
;
A
#
# COMPACT_ATOMS: atom_id res chain seq x y z
N MET A 1 -17.42 -10.17 3.75
CA MET A 1 -16.86 -9.46 2.58
C MET A 1 -15.43 -9.97 2.41
N SER A 2 -15.01 -10.30 1.18
CA SER A 2 -13.61 -10.67 0.90
C SER A 2 -12.73 -9.44 1.05
N ARG A 3 -11.63 -9.54 1.81
CA ARG A 3 -10.63 -8.48 1.91
C ARG A 3 -9.88 -8.37 0.58
N PRO A 4 -9.51 -7.17 0.11
CA PRO A 4 -8.67 -7.04 -1.06
C PRO A 4 -7.26 -7.55 -0.73
N SER A 5 -6.68 -8.35 -1.61
CA SER A 5 -5.28 -8.78 -1.54
C SER A 5 -4.40 -7.90 -2.44
N ILE A 6 -3.20 -7.59 -1.97
CA ILE A 6 -2.22 -6.73 -2.64
C ILE A 6 -0.81 -7.27 -2.43
N PHE A 7 0.08 -7.04 -3.40
CA PHE A 7 1.48 -7.39 -3.29
C PHE A 7 2.29 -6.19 -2.78
N VAL A 8 2.80 -6.27 -1.55
CA VAL A 8 3.45 -5.12 -0.88
C VAL A 8 4.92 -5.07 -1.25
N LEU A 9 5.45 -3.89 -1.59
CA LEU A 9 6.86 -3.65 -1.90
C LEU A 9 7.63 -3.02 -0.73
N GLY A 10 6.96 -2.21 0.09
CA GLY A 10 7.58 -1.51 1.22
C GLY A 10 6.69 -0.40 1.77
N ILE A 11 7.18 0.33 2.76
CA ILE A 11 6.52 1.51 3.33
C ILE A 11 7.45 2.71 3.17
N SER A 12 6.89 3.85 2.77
CA SER A 12 7.58 5.14 2.75
C SER A 12 7.01 6.06 3.82
N PHE A 13 7.87 6.66 4.65
CA PHE A 13 7.50 7.67 5.63
C PHE A 13 7.77 9.08 5.07
N PHE A 14 6.79 9.97 5.20
CA PHE A 14 6.83 11.33 4.68
C PHE A 14 6.51 12.33 5.78
N LYS A 15 7.03 13.56 5.61
CA LYS A 15 6.72 14.71 6.44
C LYS A 15 6.49 15.93 5.55
N ASN A 16 5.37 16.61 5.73
CA ASN A 16 5.14 17.91 5.08
C ASN A 16 4.35 18.85 6.00
N ASP A 17 4.38 20.15 5.68
CA ASP A 17 3.80 21.19 6.53
C ASP A 17 2.26 21.21 6.53
N PHE A 18 1.61 20.51 5.59
CA PHE A 18 0.16 20.56 5.40
C PHE A 18 -0.59 19.37 6.02
N LYS A 19 -0.01 18.16 5.92
CA LYS A 19 -0.54 16.89 6.43
C LYS A 19 0.23 16.34 7.63
N GLY A 20 1.36 16.94 8.00
CA GLY A 20 2.23 16.42 9.05
C GLY A 20 3.00 15.17 8.61
N GLU A 21 3.21 14.24 9.54
CA GLU A 21 3.89 12.97 9.30
C GLU A 21 2.88 11.90 8.87
N PHE A 22 3.16 11.21 7.76
CA PHE A 22 2.30 10.17 7.24
C PHE A 22 3.11 9.05 6.58
N ALA A 23 2.51 7.86 6.47
CA ALA A 23 3.13 6.72 5.83
C ALA A 23 2.31 6.27 4.61
N GLN A 24 3.00 5.80 3.58
CA GLN A 24 2.41 5.30 2.36
C GLN A 24 2.84 3.85 2.11
N LEU A 25 1.90 3.00 1.74
CA LEU A 25 2.16 1.63 1.35
C LEU A 25 2.53 1.57 -0.13
N ASN A 26 3.75 1.14 -0.42
CA ASN A 26 4.20 0.87 -1.78
C ASN A 26 3.76 -0.53 -2.17
N ILE A 27 3.02 -0.63 -3.28
CA ILE A 27 2.44 -1.89 -3.74
C ILE A 27 2.80 -2.13 -5.19
N SER A 28 2.89 -3.40 -5.56
CA SER A 28 2.89 -3.82 -6.95
C SER A 28 1.44 -4.06 -7.36
N ARG A 29 1.05 -3.49 -8.49
CA ARG A 29 -0.25 -3.77 -9.10
C ARG A 29 -0.15 -3.70 -10.62
N PRO A 30 -1.05 -4.35 -11.36
CA PRO A 30 -1.10 -4.20 -12.80
C PRO A 30 -1.26 -2.72 -13.15
N LEU A 31 -0.30 -2.17 -13.88
CA LEU A 31 -0.44 -0.83 -14.43
C LEU A 31 -1.64 -0.83 -15.38
N LYS A 32 -2.62 0.03 -15.12
CA LYS A 32 -3.76 0.20 -16.02
C LYS A 32 -3.24 0.56 -17.43
N PRO A 33 -3.80 -0.07 -18.49
CA PRO A 33 -3.54 0.33 -19.86
C PRO A 33 -3.78 1.83 -19.98
N LEU A 34 -2.80 2.53 -20.52
CA LEU A 34 -2.95 3.96 -20.79
C LEU A 34 -3.25 4.10 -22.27
N ASN A 35 -4.39 4.72 -22.58
CA ASN A 35 -4.73 5.14 -23.93
C ASN A 35 -5.04 6.63 -23.86
N ILE A 36 -4.02 7.46 -24.09
CA ILE A 36 -4.20 8.91 -24.22
C ILE A 36 -4.25 9.18 -25.71
N ASP A 37 -5.44 9.53 -26.20
CA ASP A 37 -5.65 10.03 -27.55
C ASP A 37 -6.06 11.50 -27.44
N LYS A 38 -5.07 12.39 -27.29
CA LYS A 38 -5.25 13.85 -27.35
C LYS A 38 -4.62 14.38 -28.64
N SER A 39 -5.14 15.50 -29.14
CA SER A 39 -4.74 16.12 -30.41
C SER A 39 -3.22 16.29 -30.58
N ASP A 40 -2.50 16.49 -29.49
CA ASP A 40 -1.07 16.85 -29.50
C ASP A 40 -0.15 15.71 -29.03
N PHE A 41 -0.70 14.60 -28.51
CA PHE A 41 0.10 13.50 -27.96
C PHE A 41 -0.69 12.19 -27.91
N LYS A 42 -0.19 11.18 -28.62
CA LYS A 42 -0.70 9.81 -28.58
C LYS A 42 0.25 8.94 -27.78
N MET A 43 -0.22 8.39 -26.66
CA MET A 43 0.57 7.45 -25.86
C MET A 43 -0.24 6.23 -25.51
N THR A 44 0.23 5.08 -25.99
CA THR A 44 -0.26 3.77 -25.61
C THR A 44 0.76 3.12 -24.67
N ARG A 45 0.28 2.58 -23.55
CA ARG A 45 1.14 1.84 -22.60
C ARG A 45 0.68 0.40 -22.50
N ARG A 46 1.60 -0.53 -22.78
CA ARG A 46 1.47 -1.96 -22.52
C ARG A 46 2.47 -2.35 -21.43
N THR A 47 1.99 -2.99 -20.39
CA THR A 47 2.81 -3.53 -19.30
C THR A 47 2.88 -5.05 -19.45
N VAL A 48 4.07 -5.62 -19.32
CA VAL A 48 4.29 -7.06 -19.25
C VAL A 48 4.92 -7.34 -17.88
N GLY A 49 4.25 -8.13 -17.05
CA GLY A 49 4.66 -8.38 -15.67
C GLY A 49 4.10 -7.35 -14.67
N GLU A 50 4.81 -7.21 -13.56
CA GLU A 50 4.42 -6.40 -12.40
C GLU A 50 5.03 -5.00 -12.43
N SER A 51 4.30 -4.00 -11.91
CA SER A 51 4.84 -2.65 -11.76
C SER A 51 4.44 -2.04 -10.41
N GLY A 52 5.41 -1.43 -9.75
CA GLY A 52 5.22 -0.63 -8.53
C GLY A 52 4.79 0.81 -8.82
N GLU A 53 4.63 1.19 -10.08
CA GLU A 53 4.23 2.54 -10.44
C GLU A 53 2.74 2.74 -10.20
N VAL A 54 2.42 3.73 -9.37
CA VAL A 54 1.06 4.25 -9.25
C VAL A 54 0.90 5.33 -10.32
N SER A 55 -0.08 5.17 -11.22
CA SER A 55 -0.42 6.20 -12.20
C SER A 55 -0.68 7.53 -11.47
N LYS A 56 -0.36 8.67 -12.08
CA LYS A 56 -0.70 10.00 -11.54
C LYS A 56 -2.20 10.14 -11.20
N TYR A 57 -3.06 9.34 -11.83
CA TYR A 57 -4.51 9.35 -11.63
C TYR A 57 -5.01 8.33 -10.62
N ASP A 58 -4.17 7.40 -10.17
CA ASP A 58 -4.54 6.47 -9.12
C ASP A 58 -4.03 7.01 -7.78
N GLN A 59 -4.85 6.88 -6.74
CA GLN A 59 -4.44 7.28 -5.41
C GLN A 59 -3.47 6.24 -4.82
N PRO A 60 -2.35 6.69 -4.22
CA PRO A 60 -1.52 5.81 -3.43
C PRO A 60 -2.31 5.30 -2.21
N LEU A 61 -2.04 4.06 -1.79
CA LEU A 61 -2.60 3.52 -0.56
C LEU A 61 -1.86 4.13 0.63
N ILE A 62 -2.59 4.89 1.45
CA ILE A 62 -2.09 5.41 2.71
C ILE A 62 -2.22 4.31 3.75
N ILE A 63 -1.19 4.14 4.59
CA ILE A 63 -1.22 3.22 5.73
C ILE A 63 -1.26 4.05 7.02
N ASP A 64 -1.95 3.54 8.04
CA ASP A 64 -1.97 4.17 9.35
C ASP A 64 -0.54 4.37 9.86
N PHE A 65 -0.22 5.60 10.27
CA PHE A 65 1.13 5.98 10.62
C PHE A 65 1.63 5.26 11.87
N THR A 66 0.77 5.12 12.88
CA THR A 66 1.11 4.44 14.14
C THR A 66 1.40 2.96 13.87
N TYR A 67 0.58 2.32 13.05
CA TYR A 67 0.79 0.93 12.65
C TYR A 67 2.06 0.76 11.79
N ALA A 68 2.34 1.69 10.89
CA ALA A 68 3.57 1.68 10.10
C ALA A 68 4.82 1.76 10.99
N LEU A 69 4.81 2.62 12.02
CA LEU A 69 5.87 2.69 13.03
C LEU A 69 5.99 1.39 13.83
N GLU A 70 4.88 0.73 14.14
CA GLU A 70 4.92 -0.56 14.83
C GLU A 70 5.59 -1.64 13.96
N LEU A 71 5.23 -1.72 12.68
CA LEU A 71 5.82 -2.64 11.70
C LEU A 71 7.33 -2.43 11.55
N GLU A 72 7.77 -1.17 11.50
CA GLU A 72 9.18 -0.80 11.48
C GLU A 72 9.89 -1.25 12.75
N ARG A 73 9.33 -0.91 13.92
CA ARG A 73 9.92 -1.19 15.24
C ARG A 73 10.16 -2.68 15.45
N VAL A 74 9.24 -3.54 15.01
CA VAL A 74 9.34 -5.00 15.21
C VAL A 74 9.96 -5.75 14.02
N GLY A 75 10.30 -5.05 12.93
CA GLY A 75 10.86 -5.67 11.73
C GLY A 75 9.95 -6.71 11.08
N ALA A 76 8.63 -6.56 11.21
CA ALA A 76 7.67 -7.55 10.73
C ALA A 76 7.42 -7.47 9.22
N LEU A 77 7.59 -6.29 8.60
CA LEU A 77 7.27 -6.09 7.19
C LEU A 77 8.18 -6.95 6.30
N VAL A 78 7.60 -7.96 5.65
CA VAL A 78 8.29 -8.74 4.62
C VAL A 78 7.86 -8.19 3.24
N PRO A 79 8.73 -7.46 2.52
CA PRO A 79 8.40 -6.93 1.21
C PRO A 79 8.32 -8.04 0.16
N ARG A 80 7.71 -7.70 -0.98
CA ARG A 80 7.42 -8.59 -2.12
C ARG A 80 6.62 -9.82 -1.70
N ARG A 81 5.56 -9.61 -0.93
CA ARG A 81 4.64 -10.67 -0.47
C ARG A 81 3.20 -10.21 -0.62
N GLU A 82 2.30 -11.18 -0.72
CA GLU A 82 0.86 -10.90 -0.79
C GLU A 82 0.26 -10.74 0.60
N TYR A 83 -0.49 -9.66 0.78
CA TYR A 83 -1.20 -9.35 2.00
C TYR A 83 -2.65 -9.03 1.67
N GLU A 84 -3.57 -9.55 2.46
CA GLU A 84 -4.89 -8.96 2.60
C GLU A 84 -4.78 -7.69 3.46
N VAL A 85 -5.64 -6.70 3.19
CA VAL A 85 -5.68 -5.46 3.99
C VAL A 85 -7.02 -5.22 4.65
N ASP A 86 -6.96 -4.80 5.91
CA ASP A 86 -8.09 -4.12 6.54
C ASP A 86 -8.03 -2.64 6.19
N LEU A 87 -9.16 -2.11 5.72
CA LEU A 87 -9.33 -0.71 5.36
C LEU A 87 -10.15 -0.02 6.45
N GLY A 88 -9.70 1.15 6.87
CA GLY A 88 -10.40 2.05 7.77
C GLY A 88 -10.52 3.46 7.19
N LEU A 89 -11.18 4.33 7.94
CA LEU A 89 -11.20 5.77 7.67
C LEU A 89 -10.28 6.45 8.69
N ASN A 90 -9.45 7.38 8.22
CA ASN A 90 -8.75 8.27 9.12
C ASN A 90 -9.72 9.35 9.59
N MET A 91 -10.07 9.35 10.88
CA MET A 91 -11.01 10.35 11.44
C MET A 91 -10.36 11.72 11.59
N ASP A 92 -9.04 11.79 11.68
CA ASP A 92 -8.28 13.04 11.82
C ASP A 92 -8.04 13.72 10.45
N ASP A 93 -8.06 12.95 9.37
CA ASP A 93 -8.04 13.45 7.99
C ASP A 93 -9.06 12.71 7.11
N PRO A 94 -10.35 13.11 7.14
CA PRO A 94 -11.40 12.47 6.35
C PRO A 94 -11.24 12.65 4.84
N LEU A 95 -10.36 13.55 4.38
CA LEU A 95 -10.03 13.74 2.97
C LEU A 95 -8.96 12.76 2.47
N SER A 96 -8.29 12.04 3.38
CA SER A 96 -7.32 10.99 3.02
C SER A 96 -7.93 9.77 2.33
N GLY A 97 -9.26 9.61 2.42
CA GLY A 97 -9.93 8.41 1.91
C GLY A 97 -9.65 7.17 2.76
N SER A 98 -9.72 5.99 2.14
CA SER A 98 -9.49 4.72 2.83
C SER A 98 -8.01 4.52 3.18
N VAL A 99 -7.74 4.22 4.44
CA VAL A 99 -6.40 3.98 4.99
C VAL A 99 -6.26 2.51 5.34
N VAL A 100 -5.10 1.92 5.02
CA VAL A 100 -4.76 0.56 5.45
C VAL A 100 -4.46 0.58 6.94
N THR A 101 -5.28 -0.11 7.74
CA THR A 101 -5.11 -0.17 9.19
C THR A 101 -4.39 -1.44 9.66
N LYS A 102 -4.39 -2.49 8.83
CA LYS A 102 -3.69 -3.74 9.13
C LYS A 102 -3.27 -4.48 7.87
N LEU A 103 -2.05 -5.04 7.89
CA LEU A 103 -1.59 -6.02 6.92
C LEU A 103 -1.81 -7.43 7.47
N ILE A 104 -2.44 -8.29 6.68
CA ILE A 104 -2.71 -9.68 7.01
C ILE A 104 -1.95 -10.55 6.00
N PRO A 105 -0.87 -11.22 6.42
CA PRO A 105 -0.09 -12.05 5.51
C PRO A 105 -0.93 -13.22 4.99
N VAL A 106 -0.84 -13.49 3.69
CA VAL A 106 -1.50 -14.64 3.06
C VAL A 106 -0.64 -15.91 3.21
N ASP A 107 0.68 -15.76 3.06
CA ASP A 107 1.64 -16.86 3.15
C ASP A 107 1.85 -17.35 4.60
N GLU A 108 1.96 -18.67 4.80
CA GLU A 108 2.09 -19.29 6.13
C GLU A 108 3.43 -18.95 6.82
N ASP A 109 4.53 -18.81 6.07
CA ASP A 109 5.84 -18.40 6.60
C ASP A 109 5.79 -16.96 7.15
N VAL A 110 5.17 -16.05 6.40
CA VAL A 110 5.01 -14.66 6.83
C VAL A 110 4.01 -14.54 7.99
N LYS A 111 2.93 -15.34 8.02
CA LYS A 111 2.04 -15.43 9.18
C LYS A 111 2.79 -15.84 10.44
N ALA A 112 3.68 -16.84 10.35
CA ALA A 112 4.49 -17.28 11.48
C ALA A 112 5.46 -16.18 11.95
N HIS A 113 6.07 -15.45 11.02
CA HIS A 113 6.92 -14.29 11.34
C HIS A 113 6.13 -13.21 12.09
N PHE A 114 4.95 -12.84 11.58
CA PHE A 114 4.08 -11.84 12.20
C PHE A 114 3.61 -12.24 13.60
N LYS A 115 3.35 -13.54 13.84
CA LYS A 115 3.07 -14.08 15.17
C LYS A 115 4.26 -13.93 16.11
N THR A 116 5.47 -14.23 15.62
CA THR A 116 6.71 -14.10 16.39
C THR A 116 6.99 -12.64 16.77
N CYS A 117 6.68 -11.70 15.88
CA CYS A 117 6.76 -10.25 16.14
C CYS A 117 5.64 -9.72 17.05
N GLY A 118 4.64 -10.53 17.41
CA GLY A 118 3.55 -10.15 18.31
C GLY A 118 2.39 -9.36 17.66
N LEU A 119 2.34 -9.28 16.32
CA LEU A 119 1.33 -8.51 15.57
C LEU A 119 0.05 -9.32 15.27
N ILE A 120 0.14 -10.64 15.38
CA ILE A 120 -0.97 -11.58 15.20
C ILE A 120 -0.97 -12.50 16.42
N LYS A 121 -2.12 -12.60 17.08
CA LYS A 121 -2.37 -13.59 18.15
C LYS A 121 -2.78 -14.93 17.55
#